data_AF-A0A7Y6DN13-F1
#
_entry.id   AF-A0A7Y6DN13-F1
#
_cell.length_a   1.000
_cell.length_b   1.000
_cell.length_c   1.000
_cell.angle_alpha   90.00
_cell.angle_beta   90.00
_cell.angle_gamma   90.00
#
_symmetry.space_group_name_H-M   'P 1'
#
loop_
_entity.id
_entity.type
_entity.pdbx_description
1 polymer ?
#
loop_
_entity_poly.entity_id
_entity_poly.type
_entity_poly.pdbx_seq_one_letter_code
_entity_poly.pdbx_strand_id
1 'polypeptide(L)'
;MSAWVSTDTIVAAVAGLFGGAAGGLLTVVPITRLGERTKERRAAERAIVSVVSEYRARLVRDRARFYKDSAYPKSYGDIKGQEQFAREVMTQAEDLAPRTAARIRAQVELLVGKFALAEAETQLHLPANVFDEAEEDQRQALELYRVMRENPTDSRGLIGTLLRTQNEPTAEADYNAALRALDALLAIVS
;
A
#
# COMPACT_ATOMS: atom_id res chain seq x y z
N MET A 1 26.84 -48.20 45.36
CA MET A 1 25.99 -47.07 45.79
C MET A 1 25.92 -46.07 44.65
N SER A 2 24.70 -45.91 44.13
CA SER A 2 24.13 -44.92 43.19
C SER A 2 25.04 -44.04 42.32
N ALA A 3 24.96 -44.28 41.01
CA ALA A 3 25.16 -43.31 39.94
C ALA A 3 24.07 -42.22 40.00
N TRP A 4 24.43 -40.97 39.68
CA TRP A 4 23.46 -39.90 39.39
C TRP A 4 23.58 -39.50 37.91
N VAL A 5 22.48 -39.70 37.22
CA VAL A 5 22.24 -39.41 35.80
C VAL A 5 21.81 -37.96 35.65
N SER A 6 22.28 -37.32 34.58
CA SER A 6 21.87 -36.01 34.09
C SER A 6 20.36 -35.89 33.82
N THR A 7 19.78 -34.72 34.06
CA THR A 7 18.86 -33.98 33.15
C THR A 7 18.02 -33.01 33.97
N ASP A 8 18.24 -31.70 33.82
CA ASP A 8 17.20 -30.70 34.10
C ASP A 8 16.76 -30.07 32.77
N THR A 9 15.85 -30.82 32.16
CA THR A 9 14.94 -30.42 31.11
C THR A 9 14.01 -29.33 31.66
N ILE A 10 14.00 -28.13 31.06
CA ILE A 10 12.95 -27.15 31.35
C ILE A 10 11.65 -27.68 30.71
N VAL A 11 10.83 -28.30 31.57
CA VAL A 11 9.50 -28.83 31.26
C VAL A 11 8.54 -27.68 30.96
N ALA A 12 7.91 -27.76 29.80
CA ALA A 12 6.72 -27.01 29.46
C ALA A 12 5.48 -27.61 30.13
N ALA A 13 4.69 -26.78 30.80
CA ALA A 13 3.29 -26.99 31.17
C ALA A 13 2.79 -25.70 31.86
N VAL A 14 1.53 -25.24 31.85
CA VAL A 14 0.25 -25.55 31.20
C VAL A 14 -0.62 -24.32 31.56
N ALA A 15 -1.51 -23.86 30.68
CA ALA A 15 -2.71 -23.13 31.10
C ALA A 15 -3.92 -23.58 30.27
N GLY A 16 -4.59 -24.65 30.72
CA GLY A 16 -6.05 -24.81 30.53
C GLY A 16 -6.77 -23.81 31.46
N LEU A 17 -8.05 -23.46 31.31
CA LEU A 17 -9.20 -24.35 31.23
C LEU A 17 -10.46 -23.46 31.08
N PHE A 18 -11.14 -23.50 29.94
CA PHE A 18 -12.58 -23.22 29.76
C PHE A 18 -12.88 -23.86 28.38
N GLY A 19 -13.53 -25.00 28.22
CA GLY A 19 -14.80 -25.47 28.76
C GLY A 19 -15.66 -25.87 27.54
N GLY A 20 -15.99 -27.15 27.38
CA GLY A 20 -16.94 -27.64 26.36
C GLY A 20 -16.31 -28.43 25.20
N ALA A 21 -16.62 -29.72 25.16
CA ALA A 21 -16.19 -30.66 24.15
C ALA A 21 -16.95 -30.47 22.82
N ALA A 22 -16.25 -30.11 21.75
CA ALA A 22 -16.54 -30.50 20.35
C ALA A 22 -15.46 -29.91 19.42
N GLY A 23 -14.81 -30.74 18.60
CA GLY A 23 -14.10 -30.30 17.40
C GLY A 23 -12.64 -29.88 17.60
N GLY A 24 -11.76 -30.85 17.83
CA GLY A 24 -10.31 -30.65 17.73
C GLY A 24 -9.87 -30.33 16.31
N LEU A 25 -9.22 -29.17 16.15
CA LEU A 25 -8.10 -28.89 15.25
C LEU A 25 -7.52 -27.53 15.64
N LEU A 26 -7.07 -27.40 16.90
CA LEU A 26 -6.20 -26.29 17.26
C LEU A 26 -4.83 -26.59 16.67
N THR A 27 -4.63 -26.08 15.46
CA THR A 27 -3.31 -25.95 14.85
C THR A 27 -2.41 -25.20 15.83
N VAL A 28 -1.54 -25.95 16.51
CA VAL A 28 -0.41 -25.39 17.24
C VAL A 28 0.51 -24.80 16.18
N VAL A 29 0.22 -23.58 15.73
CA VAL A 29 1.19 -22.81 14.97
C VAL A 29 2.32 -22.52 15.96
N PRO A 30 3.57 -22.94 15.68
CA PRO A 30 4.66 -22.71 16.61
C PRO A 30 4.76 -21.20 16.87
N ILE A 31 4.87 -20.83 18.14
CA ILE A 31 4.88 -19.43 18.61
C ILE A 31 5.95 -18.60 17.87
N THR A 32 7.03 -19.24 17.39
CA THR A 32 8.05 -18.65 16.53
C THR A 32 7.49 -18.14 15.18
N ARG A 33 6.69 -18.94 14.46
CA ARG A 33 6.04 -18.54 13.19
C ARG A 33 4.98 -17.45 13.40
N LEU A 34 4.30 -17.45 14.55
CA LEU A 34 3.37 -16.37 14.91
C LEU A 34 4.13 -15.05 15.18
N GLY A 35 5.30 -15.14 15.80
CA GLY A 35 6.20 -14.01 16.03
C GLY A 35 6.81 -13.44 14.74
N GLU A 36 7.13 -14.29 13.76
CA GLU A 36 7.64 -13.87 12.45
C GLU A 36 6.57 -13.13 11.64
N ARG A 37 5.37 -13.71 11.50
CA ARG A 37 4.26 -13.05 10.78
C ARG A 37 3.83 -11.72 11.40
N THR A 38 3.89 -11.60 12.73
CA THR A 38 3.59 -10.33 13.40
C THR A 38 4.70 -9.29 13.21
N LYS A 39 5.96 -9.71 13.07
CA LYS A 39 7.07 -8.81 12.72
C LYS A 39 6.97 -8.33 11.27
N GLU A 40 6.70 -9.24 10.33
CA GLU A 40 6.50 -8.94 8.91
C GLU A 40 5.34 -7.96 8.73
N ARG A 41 4.18 -8.27 9.33
CA ARG A 41 3.03 -7.38 9.31
C ARG A 41 3.34 -5.98 9.85
N ARG A 42 4.03 -5.86 10.98
CA ARG A 42 4.44 -4.56 11.55
C ARG A 42 5.50 -3.84 10.71
N ALA A 43 6.32 -4.58 9.97
CA ALA A 43 7.27 -3.99 9.03
C ALA A 43 6.52 -3.40 7.82
N ALA A 44 5.57 -4.16 7.26
CA ALA A 44 4.69 -3.72 6.19
C ALA A 44 3.83 -2.50 6.58
N GLU A 45 3.19 -2.51 7.76
CA GLU A 45 2.44 -1.36 8.30
C GLU A 45 3.33 -0.10 8.36
N ARG A 46 4.56 -0.22 8.88
CA ARG A 46 5.52 0.89 8.94
C ARG A 46 5.99 1.35 7.56
N ALA A 47 6.21 0.43 6.63
CA ALA A 47 6.61 0.76 5.26
C ALA A 47 5.50 1.56 4.55
N ILE A 48 4.24 1.13 4.68
CA ILE A 48 3.09 1.88 4.14
C ILE A 48 3.00 3.26 4.79
N VAL A 49 3.12 3.36 6.12
CA VAL A 49 3.13 4.67 6.81
C VAL A 49 4.22 5.57 6.25
N SER A 50 5.42 5.04 6.01
CA SER A 50 6.55 5.81 5.45
C SER A 50 6.24 6.34 4.05
N VAL A 51 5.86 5.46 3.13
CA VAL A 51 5.55 5.80 1.72
C VAL A 51 4.45 6.86 1.65
N VAL A 52 3.36 6.63 2.39
CA VAL A 52 2.18 7.52 2.39
C VAL A 52 2.50 8.87 3.03
N SER A 53 3.25 8.89 4.14
CA SER A 53 3.64 10.13 4.80
C SER A 53 4.59 10.97 3.93
N GLU A 54 5.53 10.31 3.24
CA GLU A 54 6.44 10.99 2.32
C GLU A 54 5.70 11.57 1.12
N TYR A 55 4.79 10.79 0.52
CA TYR A 55 3.95 11.24 -0.58
C TYR A 55 3.08 12.44 -0.18
N ARG A 56 2.44 12.37 0.99
CA ARG A 56 1.67 13.48 1.57
C ARG A 56 2.54 14.72 1.80
N ALA A 57 3.75 14.56 2.35
CA ALA A 57 4.66 15.67 2.60
C ALA A 57 5.13 16.36 1.32
N ARG A 58 5.32 15.60 0.23
CA ARG A 58 5.59 16.15 -1.12
C ARG A 58 4.41 17.00 -1.60
N LEU A 59 3.20 16.43 -1.59
CA LEU A 59 1.98 17.13 -1.98
C LEU A 59 1.75 18.45 -1.21
N VAL A 60 2.00 18.48 0.10
CA VAL A 60 1.92 19.69 0.93
C VAL A 60 2.98 20.72 0.56
N ARG A 61 4.23 20.29 0.40
CA ARG A 61 5.35 21.15 0.04
C ARG A 61 5.13 21.83 -1.31
N ASP A 62 4.61 21.09 -2.28
CA ASP A 62 4.45 21.59 -3.64
C ASP A 62 3.22 22.50 -3.77
N ARG A 63 2.16 22.26 -2.99
CA ARG A 63 1.06 23.24 -2.84
C ARG A 63 1.57 24.58 -2.30
N ALA A 64 2.48 24.55 -1.32
CA ALA A 64 3.08 25.77 -0.80
C ALA A 64 3.97 26.50 -1.84
N ARG A 65 4.50 25.76 -2.82
CA ARG A 65 5.30 26.29 -3.93
C ARG A 65 4.48 26.62 -5.17
N PHE A 66 3.21 26.25 -5.24
CA PHE A 66 2.33 26.47 -6.39
C PHE A 66 2.24 27.96 -6.83
N TYR A 67 2.33 28.89 -5.88
CA TYR A 67 2.37 30.32 -6.20
C TYR A 67 3.69 30.78 -6.85
N LYS A 68 4.74 29.96 -6.78
CA LYS A 68 6.05 30.19 -7.40
C LYS A 68 6.21 29.40 -8.70
N ASP A 69 5.74 28.15 -8.69
CA ASP A 69 5.78 27.24 -9.82
C ASP A 69 4.35 26.96 -10.28
N SER A 70 3.99 27.35 -11.51
CA SER A 70 2.62 27.21 -12.05
C SER A 70 2.17 25.76 -12.31
N ALA A 71 2.94 24.77 -11.83
CA ALA A 71 2.65 23.36 -12.01
C ALA A 71 3.17 22.49 -10.86
N TYR A 72 2.42 21.46 -10.49
CA TYR A 72 2.93 20.38 -9.63
C TYR A 72 4.06 19.61 -10.32
N PRO A 73 5.06 19.10 -9.57
CA PRO A 73 6.11 18.27 -10.13
C PRO A 73 5.56 17.03 -10.82
N LYS A 74 6.09 16.73 -12.01
CA LYS A 74 5.71 15.54 -12.78
C LYS A 74 5.93 14.26 -11.97
N SER A 75 7.04 14.16 -11.23
CA SER A 75 7.51 12.92 -10.59
C SER A 75 6.54 12.15 -9.69
N TYR A 76 5.52 12.79 -9.09
CA TYR A 76 4.53 12.08 -8.27
C TYR A 76 3.08 12.34 -8.73
N GLY A 77 2.83 13.46 -9.42
CA GLY A 77 1.52 13.79 -9.97
C GLY A 77 1.25 13.16 -11.34
N ASP A 78 2.28 12.79 -12.09
CA ASP A 78 2.14 12.03 -13.34
C ASP A 78 1.78 10.57 -13.08
N ILE A 79 1.40 9.86 -14.14
CA ILE A 79 0.94 8.49 -14.01
C ILE A 79 2.05 7.55 -13.53
N LYS A 80 3.31 7.77 -13.93
CA LYS A 80 4.44 6.96 -13.43
C LYS A 80 4.60 7.08 -11.92
N GLY A 81 4.51 8.29 -11.39
CA GLY A 81 4.55 8.54 -9.95
C GLY A 81 3.36 7.94 -9.19
N GLN A 82 2.18 7.95 -9.81
CA GLN A 82 0.98 7.31 -9.28
C GLN A 82 1.06 5.78 -9.26
N GLU A 83 1.55 5.17 -10.34
CA GLU A 83 1.82 3.73 -10.44
C GLU A 83 2.88 3.28 -9.44
N GLN A 84 3.98 4.02 -9.32
CA GLN A 84 5.03 3.73 -8.35
C GLN A 84 4.47 3.76 -6.92
N PHE A 85 3.70 4.80 -6.58
CA PHE A 85 3.04 4.89 -5.27
C PHE A 85 2.12 3.69 -5.02
N ALA A 86 1.26 3.36 -5.99
CA ALA A 86 0.34 2.23 -5.88
C ALA A 86 1.11 0.91 -5.70
N ARG A 87 2.17 0.69 -6.48
CA ARG A 87 3.01 -0.50 -6.38
C ARG A 87 3.66 -0.62 -5.02
N GLU A 88 4.33 0.43 -4.55
CA GLU A 88 4.99 0.43 -3.23
C GLU A 88 4.02 0.12 -2.10
N VAL A 89 2.81 0.71 -2.10
CA VAL A 89 1.80 0.45 -1.08
C VAL A 89 1.23 -0.97 -1.20
N MET A 90 0.91 -1.41 -2.42
CA MET A 90 0.27 -2.71 -2.65
C MET A 90 1.22 -3.89 -2.41
N THR A 91 2.53 -3.75 -2.68
CA THR A 91 3.54 -4.75 -2.31
C THR A 91 3.52 -5.01 -0.81
N GLN A 92 3.49 -3.96 0.02
CA GLN A 92 3.46 -4.12 1.48
C GLN A 92 2.09 -4.64 1.95
N ALA A 93 1.01 -4.37 1.22
CA ALA A 93 -0.33 -4.81 1.58
C ALA A 93 -0.49 -6.34 1.52
N GLU A 94 0.36 -7.07 0.77
CA GLU A 94 0.34 -8.54 0.68
C GLU A 94 0.62 -9.22 2.03
N ASP A 95 1.42 -8.57 2.88
CA ASP A 95 1.77 -9.07 4.22
C ASP A 95 0.72 -8.75 5.30
N LEU A 96 -0.36 -8.06 4.93
CA LEU A 96 -1.42 -7.63 5.85
C LEU A 96 -2.60 -8.60 5.86
N ALA A 97 -3.50 -8.42 6.83
CA ALA A 97 -4.75 -9.16 6.86
C ALA A 97 -5.59 -8.84 5.60
N PRO A 98 -6.28 -9.82 4.98
CA PRO A 98 -7.01 -9.60 3.72
C PRO A 98 -8.03 -8.46 3.76
N ARG A 99 -8.70 -8.27 4.91
CA ARG A 99 -9.64 -7.17 5.12
C ARG A 99 -8.94 -5.80 5.12
N THR A 100 -7.74 -5.73 5.69
CA THR A 100 -6.93 -4.51 5.72
C THR A 100 -6.38 -4.22 4.32
N ALA A 101 -5.84 -5.22 3.63
CA ALA A 101 -5.38 -5.11 2.25
C ALA A 101 -6.49 -4.64 1.29
N ALA A 102 -7.71 -5.18 1.41
CA ALA A 102 -8.85 -4.75 0.61
C ALA A 102 -9.24 -3.27 0.87
N ARG A 103 -9.17 -2.82 2.13
CA ARG A 103 -9.41 -1.41 2.48
C ARG A 103 -8.32 -0.49 1.92
N ILE A 104 -7.06 -0.92 2.00
CA ILE A 104 -5.91 -0.21 1.41
C ILE A 104 -6.10 -0.09 -0.10
N ARG A 105 -6.39 -1.20 -0.78
CA ARG A 105 -6.62 -1.24 -2.23
C ARG A 105 -7.69 -0.23 -2.66
N ALA A 106 -8.86 -0.24 -2.01
CA ALA A 106 -9.94 0.69 -2.33
C ALA A 106 -9.52 2.16 -2.14
N GLN A 107 -8.71 2.43 -1.13
CA GLN A 107 -8.22 3.77 -0.85
C GLN A 107 -7.12 4.22 -1.83
N VAL A 108 -6.26 3.30 -2.25
CA VAL A 108 -5.25 3.53 -3.30
C VAL A 108 -5.95 3.78 -4.64
N GLU A 109 -6.97 2.99 -4.99
CA GLU A 109 -7.79 3.19 -6.20
C GLU A 109 -8.41 4.59 -6.24
N LEU A 110 -8.96 5.07 -5.11
CA LEU A 110 -9.51 6.43 -5.01
C LEU A 110 -8.43 7.50 -5.28
N LEU A 111 -7.21 7.29 -4.79
CA LEU A 111 -6.11 8.24 -4.93
C LEU A 111 -5.55 8.31 -6.36
N VAL A 112 -5.22 7.17 -6.94
CA VAL A 112 -4.49 7.08 -8.22
C VAL A 112 -5.34 6.67 -9.41
N GLY A 113 -6.58 6.26 -9.16
CA GLY A 113 -7.49 5.74 -10.17
C GLY A 113 -7.27 4.25 -10.47
N LYS A 114 -8.23 3.69 -11.19
CA LYS A 114 -8.25 2.27 -11.57
C LYS A 114 -7.06 1.84 -12.41
N PHE A 115 -6.61 2.71 -13.31
CA PHE A 115 -5.55 2.39 -14.26
C PHE A 115 -4.21 2.17 -13.54
N ALA A 116 -3.74 3.18 -12.80
CA ALA A 116 -2.46 3.11 -12.11
C ALA A 116 -2.43 1.96 -11.08
N LEU A 117 -3.57 1.66 -10.45
CA LEU A 117 -3.68 0.51 -9.55
C LEU A 117 -3.60 -0.83 -10.31
N ALA A 118 -4.34 -0.99 -11.41
CA ALA A 118 -4.33 -2.23 -12.19
C ALA A 118 -2.93 -2.54 -12.76
N GLU A 119 -2.23 -1.50 -13.20
CA GLU A 119 -0.86 -1.61 -13.69
C GLU A 119 0.10 -1.99 -12.56
N ALA A 120 0.01 -1.32 -11.41
CA ALA A 120 0.78 -1.67 -10.23
C ALA A 120 0.58 -3.15 -9.80
N GLU A 121 -0.66 -3.63 -9.80
CA GLU A 121 -1.00 -5.01 -9.44
C GLU A 121 -0.49 -6.04 -10.44
N THR A 122 -0.51 -5.71 -11.73
CA THR A 122 0.07 -6.58 -12.77
C THR A 122 1.58 -6.74 -12.53
N GLN A 123 2.24 -5.67 -12.09
CA GLN A 123 3.69 -5.67 -11.82
C GLN A 123 4.08 -6.39 -10.52
N LEU A 124 3.18 -6.53 -9.53
CA LEU A 124 3.48 -7.24 -8.28
C LEU A 124 3.91 -8.70 -8.50
N HIS A 125 3.44 -9.31 -9.59
CA HIS A 125 3.66 -10.72 -9.87
C HIS A 125 4.71 -10.97 -10.98
N LEU A 126 5.32 -9.90 -11.51
CA LEU A 126 6.36 -10.01 -12.52
C LEU A 126 7.74 -10.16 -11.85
N PRO A 127 8.53 -11.20 -12.19
CA PRO A 127 9.89 -11.31 -11.70
C PRO A 127 10.76 -10.19 -12.32
N ALA A 128 11.65 -9.62 -11.51
CA ALA A 128 12.42 -8.41 -11.85
C ALA A 128 13.29 -8.53 -13.13
N ASN A 129 13.52 -9.74 -13.62
CA ASN A 129 14.28 -10.02 -14.85
C ASN A 129 13.45 -9.99 -16.14
N VAL A 130 12.14 -9.74 -16.05
CA VAL A 130 11.21 -9.64 -17.20
C VAL A 130 10.83 -8.19 -17.50
N PHE A 131 11.21 -7.25 -16.63
CA PHE A 131 10.88 -5.83 -16.78
C PHE A 131 11.84 -5.14 -17.76
N ASP A 132 11.39 -4.95 -19.01
CA ASP A 132 12.03 -4.03 -19.95
C ASP A 132 11.43 -2.64 -19.79
N GLU A 133 12.20 -1.74 -19.17
CA GLU A 133 11.78 -0.38 -18.85
C GLU A 133 11.40 0.42 -20.11
N ALA A 134 12.01 0.15 -21.26
CA ALA A 134 11.73 0.89 -22.49
C ALA A 134 10.43 0.41 -23.18
N GLU A 135 10.16 -0.90 -23.14
CA GLU A 135 8.93 -1.47 -23.70
C GLU A 135 7.71 -1.11 -22.82
N GLU A 136 7.89 -1.11 -21.50
CA GLU A 136 6.86 -0.69 -20.57
C GLU A 136 6.52 0.80 -20.70
N ASP A 137 7.53 1.67 -20.82
CA ASP A 137 7.31 3.09 -21.04
C ASP A 137 6.45 3.38 -22.29
N GLN A 138 6.64 2.60 -23.36
CA GLN A 138 5.89 2.73 -24.60
C GLN A 138 4.46 2.19 -24.49
N ARG A 139 4.29 1.02 -23.84
CA ARG A 139 2.99 0.41 -23.56
C ARG A 139 2.15 1.32 -22.68
N GLN A 140 2.74 1.81 -21.59
CA GLN A 140 2.11 2.74 -20.65
C GLN A 140 1.68 4.03 -21.34
N ALA A 141 2.51 4.62 -22.20
CA ALA A 141 2.16 5.83 -22.94
C ALA A 141 0.96 5.64 -23.89
N LEU A 142 0.85 4.47 -24.54
CA LEU A 142 -0.27 4.13 -25.42
C LEU A 142 -1.57 3.86 -24.65
N GLU A 143 -1.49 3.09 -23.57
CA GLU A 143 -2.59 2.87 -22.63
C GLU A 143 -3.06 4.19 -22.01
N LEU A 144 -2.14 5.09 -21.66
CA LEU A 144 -2.43 6.45 -21.19
C LEU A 144 -3.32 7.21 -22.16
N TYR A 145 -2.88 7.24 -23.42
CA TYR A 145 -3.56 7.97 -24.48
C TYR A 145 -4.96 7.40 -24.70
N ARG A 146 -5.10 6.08 -24.58
CA ARG A 146 -6.37 5.38 -24.68
C ARG A 146 -7.30 5.71 -23.50
N VAL A 147 -6.83 5.58 -22.26
CA VAL A 147 -7.62 5.85 -21.04
C VAL A 147 -8.01 7.32 -20.93
N MET A 148 -7.11 8.25 -21.28
CA MET A 148 -7.42 9.67 -21.30
C MET A 148 -8.46 10.07 -22.36
N ARG A 149 -8.54 9.30 -23.46
CA ARG A 149 -9.47 9.53 -24.57
C ARG A 149 -10.81 8.79 -24.40
N GLU A 150 -10.81 7.61 -23.76
CA GLU A 150 -11.96 6.70 -23.71
C GLU A 150 -12.73 6.72 -22.38
N ASN A 151 -12.18 7.20 -21.24
CA ASN A 151 -12.89 7.14 -19.94
C ASN A 151 -12.82 8.42 -19.04
N PRO A 152 -13.89 8.68 -18.25
CA PRO A 152 -14.06 9.84 -17.37
C PRO A 152 -13.28 9.70 -16.04
N THR A 153 -13.37 10.75 -15.23
CA THR A 153 -12.69 11.08 -13.96
C THR A 153 -12.22 9.90 -13.08
N ASP A 154 -13.00 8.83 -12.96
CA ASP A 154 -12.69 7.63 -12.16
C ASP A 154 -11.39 6.92 -12.56
N SER A 155 -10.94 7.08 -13.82
CA SER A 155 -9.73 6.40 -14.30
C SER A 155 -8.43 7.04 -13.80
N ARG A 156 -8.50 8.28 -13.29
CA ARG A 156 -7.33 9.12 -12.97
C ARG A 156 -7.10 9.33 -11.47
N GLY A 157 -8.11 9.00 -10.65
CA GLY A 157 -8.10 9.27 -9.22
C GLY A 157 -8.05 10.75 -8.86
N LEU A 158 -7.97 11.00 -7.56
CA LEU A 158 -7.87 12.35 -7.00
C LEU A 158 -6.56 13.06 -7.41
N ILE A 159 -5.44 12.33 -7.46
CA ILE A 159 -4.13 12.89 -7.84
C ILE A 159 -4.10 13.29 -9.31
N GLY A 160 -4.62 12.45 -10.22
CA GLY A 160 -4.68 12.81 -11.63
C GLY A 160 -5.63 13.98 -11.90
N THR A 161 -6.68 14.15 -11.09
CA THR A 161 -7.57 15.32 -11.16
C THR A 161 -6.84 16.59 -10.74
N LEU A 162 -6.06 16.53 -9.65
CA LEU A 162 -5.25 17.64 -9.16
C LEU A 162 -4.26 18.18 -10.20
N LEU A 163 -3.66 17.31 -10.99
CA LEU A 163 -2.75 17.71 -12.07
C LEU A 163 -3.48 18.46 -13.20
N ARG A 164 -4.80 18.33 -13.35
CA ARG A 164 -5.55 19.05 -14.39
C ARG A 164 -6.10 20.37 -13.87
N THR A 165 -6.68 20.35 -12.67
CA THR A 165 -7.42 21.49 -12.12
C THR A 165 -6.50 22.54 -11.50
N GLN A 166 -5.17 22.45 -11.67
CA GLN A 166 -4.18 23.28 -10.97
C GLN A 166 -4.50 24.79 -10.94
N ASN A 167 -5.08 25.32 -12.03
CA ASN A 167 -5.42 26.73 -12.17
C ASN A 167 -6.90 27.07 -11.88
N GLU A 168 -7.69 26.11 -11.40
CA GLU A 168 -9.13 26.23 -11.17
C GLU A 168 -9.45 26.32 -9.65
N PRO A 169 -10.52 27.03 -9.24
CA PRO A 169 -10.96 27.06 -7.84
C PRO A 169 -11.28 25.69 -7.25
N THR A 170 -11.67 24.73 -8.10
CA THR A 170 -11.91 23.32 -7.77
C THR A 170 -10.64 22.62 -7.26
N ALA A 171 -9.44 23.11 -7.59
CA ALA A 171 -8.16 22.58 -7.13
C ALA A 171 -8.07 22.48 -5.61
N GLU A 172 -8.68 23.40 -4.86
CA GLU A 172 -8.60 23.39 -3.40
C GLU A 172 -9.48 22.30 -2.78
N ALA A 173 -10.67 22.08 -3.34
CA ALA A 173 -11.53 20.98 -2.92
C ALA A 173 -10.89 19.62 -3.26
N ASP A 174 -10.35 19.48 -4.47
CA ASP A 174 -9.65 18.27 -4.93
C ASP A 174 -8.40 18.00 -4.09
N TYR A 175 -7.68 19.05 -3.71
CA TYR A 175 -6.48 18.98 -2.89
C TYR A 175 -6.79 18.46 -1.49
N ASN A 176 -7.81 19.05 -0.86
CA ASN A 176 -8.29 18.63 0.45
C ASN A 176 -8.90 17.22 0.41
N ALA A 177 -9.47 16.80 -0.72
CA ALA A 177 -9.94 15.42 -0.91
C ALA A 177 -8.76 14.45 -0.98
N ALA A 178 -7.72 14.75 -1.76
CA ALA A 178 -6.52 13.93 -1.86
C ALA A 178 -5.80 13.78 -0.51
N LEU A 179 -5.66 14.88 0.26
CA LEU A 179 -5.07 14.82 1.60
C LEU A 179 -5.89 13.95 2.55
N ARG A 180 -7.22 14.11 2.56
CA ARG A 180 -8.11 13.25 3.37
C ARG A 180 -8.01 11.79 2.97
N ALA A 181 -7.82 11.51 1.69
CA ALA A 181 -7.66 10.16 1.20
C ALA A 181 -6.33 9.53 1.63
N LEU A 182 -5.23 10.31 1.68
CA LEU A 182 -3.94 9.87 2.24
C LEU A 182 -4.04 9.66 3.76
N ASP A 183 -4.73 10.56 4.48
CA ASP A 183 -4.94 10.44 5.93
C ASP A 183 -5.80 9.21 6.27
N ALA A 184 -6.81 8.90 5.46
CA ALA A 184 -7.60 7.68 5.59
C ALA A 184 -6.77 6.41 5.34
N LEU A 185 -5.81 6.46 4.41
CA LEU A 185 -4.88 5.35 4.16
C LEU A 185 -3.97 5.10 5.37
N LEU A 186 -3.41 6.17 5.97
CA LEU A 186 -2.64 6.08 7.21
C LEU A 186 -3.46 5.48 8.36
N ALA A 187 -4.72 5.90 8.50
CA ALA A 187 -5.63 5.41 9.54
C ALA A 187 -6.00 3.92 9.42
N ILE A 188 -5.77 3.28 8.27
CA ILE A 188 -5.99 1.84 8.09
C ILE A 188 -4.83 1.01 8.70
N VAL A 189 -3.62 1.55 8.71
CA VAL A 189 -2.38 0.85 9.12
C VAL A 189 -1.80 1.34 10.45
N SER A 190 -2.34 2.43 11.01
CA SER A 190 -2.06 2.93 12.36
C SER A 190 -2.85 2.18 13.42
#